data_AF-A0A1J3GX65-F1
#
_entry.id   AF-A0A1J3GX65-F1
#
_cell.length_a   1.000
_cell.length_b   1.000
_cell.length_c   1.000
_cell.angle_alpha   90.00
_cell.angle_beta   90.00
_cell.angle_gamma   90.00
#
_symmetry.space_group_name_H-M   'P 1'
#
loop_
_entity.id
_entity.type
_entity.pdbx_description
1 polymer ?
#
loop_
_entity_poly.entity_id
_entity_poly.type
_entity_poly.pdbx_seq_one_letter_code
_entity_poly.pdbx_strand_id
1 'polypeptide(L)'
;TGLESIWKKMIELEIPTMAFNPYGGMMARIPSTETPFPYRAGNLWKIQYGANWREDRLTNRYMELTRKLYQFMTPYVSKNPRQSYFNYRDVDLGINSHRGGIRSYEEGKRYGEKYFAGNFERLVKIKTKVDSGNFFRNEQSIPVSP
;
A
#
# COMPACT_ATOMS: atom_id res chain seq x y z
N THR A 1 -1.71 2.45 -27.13
CA THR A 1 -1.92 3.33 -25.95
C THR A 1 -1.43 2.64 -24.68
N GLY A 2 -1.31 3.34 -23.54
CA GLY A 2 -0.95 2.70 -22.26
C GLY A 2 -1.93 1.59 -21.84
N LEU A 3 -3.24 1.80 -22.07
CA LEU A 3 -4.27 0.80 -21.78
C LEU A 3 -4.12 -0.48 -22.63
N GLU A 4 -3.84 -0.36 -23.93
CA GLU A 4 -3.57 -1.54 -24.78
C GLU A 4 -2.38 -2.36 -24.27
N SER A 5 -1.31 -1.70 -23.84
CA SER A 5 -0.14 -2.38 -23.27
C SER A 5 -0.50 -3.12 -21.97
N ILE A 6 -1.34 -2.50 -21.13
CA ILE A 6 -1.87 -3.13 -19.91
C ILE A 6 -2.72 -4.35 -20.26
N TRP A 7 -3.63 -4.27 -21.24
CA TRP A 7 -4.46 -5.40 -21.66
C TRP A 7 -3.65 -6.55 -22.23
N LYS A 8 -2.66 -6.26 -23.09
CA LYS A 8 -1.73 -7.28 -23.59
C LYS A 8 -1.00 -7.97 -22.45
N LYS A 9 -0.54 -7.21 -21.45
CA LYS A 9 0.14 -7.79 -20.29
C LYS A 9 -0.80 -8.65 -19.43
N MET A 10 -2.04 -8.22 -19.23
CA MET A 10 -3.04 -9.01 -18.51
C MET A 10 -3.34 -10.34 -19.21
N ILE A 11 -3.49 -10.32 -20.54
CA ILE A 11 -3.69 -11.53 -21.36
C ILE A 11 -2.46 -12.44 -21.28
N GLU A 12 -1.25 -11.89 -21.35
CA GLU A 12 0.01 -12.64 -21.23
C GLU A 12 0.15 -13.34 -19.87
N LEU A 13 -0.28 -12.69 -18.79
CA LEU A 13 -0.13 -13.23 -17.43
C LEU A 13 -1.24 -14.20 -17.03
N GLU A 14 -2.42 -14.10 -17.66
CA GLU A 14 -3.65 -14.91 -17.49
C GLU A 14 -4.32 -14.90 -16.10
N ILE A 15 -3.51 -14.92 -15.03
CA ILE A 15 -3.92 -15.20 -13.65
C ILE A 15 -4.30 -13.94 -12.86
N PRO A 16 -3.46 -12.88 -12.81
CA PRO A 16 -3.78 -11.72 -12.00
C PRO A 16 -5.01 -10.98 -12.54
N THR A 17 -5.86 -10.53 -11.64
CA THR A 17 -7.04 -9.70 -11.93
C THR A 17 -6.79 -8.26 -11.54
N MET A 18 -7.50 -7.33 -12.18
CA MET A 18 -7.47 -5.91 -11.83
C MET A 18 -8.87 -5.37 -11.59
N ALA A 19 -9.09 -4.76 -10.43
CA ALA A 19 -10.34 -4.07 -10.11
C ALA A 19 -10.11 -2.55 -10.01
N PHE A 20 -10.81 -1.78 -10.86
CA PHE A 20 -10.77 -0.32 -10.87
C PHE A 20 -11.93 0.25 -10.07
N ASN A 21 -11.62 1.13 -9.12
CA ASN A 21 -12.62 1.82 -8.31
C ASN A 21 -12.46 3.33 -8.54
N PRO A 22 -13.46 4.02 -9.12
CA PRO A 22 -13.35 5.45 -9.39
C PRO A 22 -13.36 6.26 -8.10
N TYR A 23 -12.50 7.27 -8.06
CA TYR A 23 -12.49 8.31 -7.03
C TYR A 23 -13.12 9.59 -7.61
N GLY A 24 -12.95 10.73 -6.96
CA GLY A 24 -13.69 11.96 -7.27
C GLY A 24 -14.91 12.13 -6.38
N GLY A 25 -15.90 12.91 -6.82
CA GLY A 25 -17.12 13.15 -6.04
C GLY A 25 -16.82 13.59 -4.60
N MET A 26 -17.43 12.93 -3.61
CA MET A 26 -17.18 13.21 -2.20
C MET A 26 -15.72 12.94 -1.78
N MET A 27 -15.05 11.93 -2.37
CA MET A 27 -13.66 11.62 -2.05
C MET A 27 -12.69 12.75 -2.40
N ALA A 28 -13.02 13.60 -3.37
CA ALA A 28 -12.24 14.78 -3.72
C ALA A 28 -12.55 16.01 -2.86
N ARG A 29 -13.67 16.02 -2.11
CA ARG A 29 -14.07 17.14 -1.25
C ARG A 29 -13.53 17.02 0.18
N ILE A 30 -13.20 15.81 0.61
CA ILE A 30 -12.62 15.55 1.94
C ILE A 30 -11.13 15.91 1.92
N PRO A 31 -10.63 16.75 2.85
CA PRO A 31 -9.19 17.04 2.97
C PRO A 31 -8.37 15.76 3.19
N SER A 32 -7.16 15.69 2.62
CA SER A 32 -6.25 14.54 2.78
C SER A 32 -5.82 14.32 4.24
N THR A 33 -5.95 15.33 5.09
CA THR A 33 -5.55 15.32 6.51
C THR A 33 -6.72 15.10 7.48
N GLU A 34 -7.95 15.05 6.98
CA GLU A 34 -9.18 14.91 7.78
C GLU A 34 -9.17 13.60 8.59
N THR A 35 -8.76 12.50 7.94
CA THR A 35 -8.60 11.19 8.56
C THR A 35 -7.24 10.60 8.17
N PRO A 36 -6.80 9.48 8.79
CA PRO A 36 -5.53 8.85 8.43
C PRO A 36 -5.40 8.51 6.94
N PHE A 37 -6.51 8.20 6.25
CA PHE A 37 -6.51 7.84 4.83
C PHE A 37 -6.32 9.08 3.93
N PRO A 38 -5.16 9.20 3.23
CA PRO A 38 -4.75 10.46 2.61
C PRO A 38 -5.17 10.61 1.15
N TYR A 39 -5.53 9.53 0.46
CA TYR A 39 -5.70 9.52 -1.00
C TYR A 39 -7.07 10.06 -1.39
N ARG A 40 -7.15 11.39 -1.52
CA ARG A 40 -8.37 12.17 -1.78
C ARG A 40 -8.31 12.83 -3.16
N ALA A 41 -8.53 14.15 -3.25
CA ALA A 41 -8.41 14.92 -4.48
C ALA A 41 -7.11 14.63 -5.26
N GLY A 42 -7.18 14.63 -6.59
CA GLY A 42 -6.07 14.30 -7.47
C GLY A 42 -5.91 12.81 -7.80
N ASN A 43 -6.59 11.91 -7.08
CA ASN A 43 -6.62 10.48 -7.40
C ASN A 43 -7.84 10.16 -8.27
N LEU A 44 -7.61 9.59 -9.45
CA LEU A 44 -8.66 9.24 -10.40
C LEU A 44 -9.31 7.89 -10.07
N TRP A 45 -8.48 6.88 -9.78
CA TRP A 45 -8.90 5.50 -9.53
C TRP A 45 -7.99 4.84 -8.50
N LYS A 46 -8.55 3.95 -7.67
CA LYS A 46 -7.79 2.93 -6.94
C LYS A 46 -7.85 1.63 -7.73
N ILE A 47 -6.70 1.01 -7.95
CA ILE A 47 -6.58 -0.27 -8.66
C ILE A 47 -6.10 -1.34 -7.67
N GLN A 48 -6.85 -2.44 -7.56
CA GLN A 48 -6.42 -3.63 -6.84
C GLN A 48 -5.90 -4.67 -7.85
N TYR A 49 -4.71 -5.22 -7.59
CA TYR A 49 -4.19 -6.42 -8.25
C TYR A 49 -4.44 -7.61 -7.32
N GLY A 50 -5.00 -8.69 -7.82
CA GLY A 50 -5.27 -9.86 -6.98
C GLY A 50 -5.33 -11.15 -7.78
N ALA A 51 -4.99 -12.25 -7.13
CA ALA A 51 -5.13 -13.58 -7.67
C ALA A 51 -5.61 -14.51 -6.55
N ASN A 52 -6.53 -15.42 -6.87
CA ASN A 52 -7.03 -16.42 -5.94
C ASN A 52 -6.72 -17.81 -6.50
N TRP A 53 -6.29 -18.74 -5.65
CA TRP A 53 -6.01 -20.13 -6.02
C TRP A 53 -6.53 -21.07 -4.94
N ARG A 54 -6.72 -22.34 -5.30
CA ARG A 54 -7.17 -23.39 -4.38
C ARG A 54 -6.07 -24.35 -3.94
N GLU A 55 -5.02 -24.50 -4.75
CA GLU A 55 -3.98 -25.50 -4.53
C GLU A 55 -2.68 -24.84 -4.07
N ASP A 56 -2.18 -25.20 -2.90
CA ASP A 56 -1.00 -24.57 -2.27
C ASP A 56 0.26 -24.64 -3.16
N ARG A 57 0.40 -25.70 -3.97
CA ARG A 57 1.51 -25.85 -4.92
C ARG A 57 1.60 -24.72 -5.96
N LEU A 58 0.50 -23.97 -6.16
CA LEU A 58 0.43 -22.85 -7.10
C LEU A 58 0.83 -21.51 -6.48
N THR A 59 0.97 -21.43 -5.15
CA THR A 59 1.21 -20.19 -4.40
C THR A 59 2.34 -19.34 -5.00
N ASN A 60 3.52 -19.93 -5.19
CA ASN A 60 4.68 -19.20 -5.70
C ASN A 60 4.43 -18.63 -7.10
N ARG A 61 3.80 -19.40 -7.99
CA ARG A 61 3.46 -18.96 -9.35
C ARG A 61 2.50 -17.77 -9.32
N TYR A 62 1.44 -17.84 -8.51
CA TYR A 62 0.41 -16.79 -8.46
C TYR A 62 0.94 -15.50 -7.84
N MET A 63 1.77 -15.62 -6.79
CA MET A 63 2.46 -14.48 -6.20
C MET A 63 3.43 -13.84 -7.20
N GLU A 64 4.24 -14.63 -7.91
CA GLU A 64 5.18 -14.12 -8.92
C GLU A 64 4.47 -13.38 -10.05
N LEU A 65 3.38 -13.94 -10.60
CA LEU A 65 2.63 -13.30 -11.68
C LEU A 65 1.96 -11.99 -11.21
N THR A 66 1.45 -11.95 -9.97
CA THR A 66 0.87 -10.73 -9.39
C THR A 66 1.95 -9.65 -9.21
N ARG A 67 3.15 -10.04 -8.74
CA ARG A 67 4.31 -9.13 -8.63
C ARG A 67 4.77 -8.62 -10.00
N LYS A 68 4.79 -9.48 -11.03
CA LYS A 68 5.09 -9.08 -12.41
C LYS A 68 4.11 -8.02 -12.93
N LEU A 69 2.81 -8.19 -12.68
CA LEU A 69 1.82 -7.18 -13.02
C LEU A 69 2.04 -5.88 -12.24
N TYR A 70 2.26 -5.96 -10.93
CA TYR A 70 2.54 -4.79 -10.11
C TYR A 70 3.77 -4.02 -10.60
N GLN A 71 4.86 -4.71 -10.95
CA GLN A 71 6.07 -4.10 -11.52
C GLN A 71 5.78 -3.47 -12.89
N PHE A 72 5.06 -4.15 -13.77
CA PHE A 72 4.67 -3.63 -15.08
C PHE A 72 3.84 -2.34 -14.98
N MET A 73 3.00 -2.23 -13.94
CA MET A 73 2.14 -1.05 -13.74
C MET A 73 2.87 0.20 -13.23
N THR A 74 4.15 0.09 -12.85
CA THR A 74 4.94 1.20 -12.26
C THR A 74 4.87 2.53 -13.02
N PRO A 75 5.00 2.60 -14.36
CA PRO A 75 4.99 3.88 -15.07
C PRO A 75 3.58 4.49 -15.21
N TYR A 76 2.51 3.76 -14.88
CA TYR A 76 1.11 4.17 -15.09
C TYR A 76 0.39 4.58 -13.80
N VAL A 77 1.04 4.46 -12.64
CA VAL A 77 0.44 4.72 -11.33
C VAL A 77 1.20 5.82 -10.58
N SER A 78 0.72 6.17 -9.39
CA SER A 78 1.37 7.17 -8.54
C SER A 78 2.82 6.79 -8.22
N LYS A 79 3.66 7.81 -8.05
CA LYS A 79 5.07 7.70 -7.71
C LYS A 79 5.44 8.78 -6.67
N ASN A 80 6.47 8.52 -5.89
CA ASN A 80 7.03 9.43 -4.89
C ASN A 80 6.03 9.92 -3.82
N PRO A 81 5.42 9.03 -3.02
CA PRO A 81 5.56 7.58 -3.03
C PRO A 81 4.55 6.91 -3.98
N ARG A 82 4.83 5.64 -4.34
CA ARG A 82 3.80 4.77 -4.92
C ARG A 82 2.77 4.45 -3.84
N GLN A 83 1.58 4.98 -4.02
CA GLN A 83 0.52 4.99 -3.01
C GLN A 83 -0.14 3.61 -2.88
N SER A 84 -0.50 3.24 -1.65
CA SER A 84 -1.04 1.93 -1.29
C SER A 84 -2.19 2.08 -0.30
N TYR A 85 -3.16 1.17 -0.34
CA TYR A 85 -4.31 1.21 0.57
C TYR A 85 -4.08 0.28 1.76
N PHE A 86 -4.10 0.83 2.98
CA PHE A 86 -3.79 0.08 4.21
C PHE A 86 -4.63 -1.19 4.43
N ASN A 87 -5.90 -1.20 3.99
CA ASN A 87 -6.75 -2.39 4.13
C ASN A 87 -6.43 -3.49 3.11
N TYR A 88 -5.58 -3.21 2.12
CA TYR A 88 -4.95 -4.21 1.25
C TYR A 88 -3.50 -4.37 1.68
N ARG A 89 -3.30 -5.11 2.77
CA ARG A 89 -1.99 -5.31 3.39
C ARG A 89 -1.04 -5.99 2.42
N ASP A 90 0.12 -5.37 2.24
CA ASP A 90 1.17 -5.86 1.36
C ASP A 90 2.53 -5.77 2.08
N VAL A 91 3.03 -6.92 2.53
CA VAL A 91 4.33 -7.04 3.22
C VAL A 91 5.52 -6.81 2.28
N ASP A 92 5.32 -6.89 0.95
CA ASP A 92 6.38 -6.58 -0.03
C ASP A 92 6.72 -5.07 -0.04
N LEU A 93 5.86 -4.22 0.54
CA LEU A 93 6.16 -2.79 0.75
C LEU A 93 7.17 -2.54 1.87
N GLY A 94 7.49 -3.57 2.65
CA GLY A 94 8.39 -3.52 3.80
C GLY A 94 7.69 -3.91 5.10
N ILE A 95 8.51 -4.35 6.05
CA ILE A 95 8.09 -4.73 7.40
C ILE A 95 8.96 -4.04 8.44
N ASN A 96 8.45 -3.95 9.66
CA ASN A 96 9.16 -3.49 10.83
C ASN A 96 9.66 -4.69 11.64
N SER A 97 10.96 -4.73 11.89
CA SER A 97 11.61 -5.77 12.69
C SER A 97 11.46 -5.56 14.20
N HIS A 98 10.87 -4.44 14.62
CA HIS A 98 10.62 -4.06 16.02
C HIS A 98 11.86 -4.05 16.91
N ARG A 99 13.03 -3.73 16.32
CA ARG A 99 14.30 -3.60 17.06
C ARG A 99 14.42 -2.33 17.91
N GLY A 100 13.34 -1.55 18.02
CA GLY A 100 13.28 -0.30 18.78
C GLY A 100 14.01 0.88 18.14
N GLY A 101 13.85 2.05 18.77
CA GLY A 101 14.52 3.30 18.43
C GLY A 101 14.39 3.74 16.98
N ILE A 102 15.42 4.44 16.48
CA ILE A 102 15.48 5.02 15.13
C ILE A 102 15.23 3.99 14.02
N ARG A 103 15.72 2.76 14.19
CA ARG A 103 15.60 1.71 13.17
C ARG A 103 14.15 1.29 12.96
N SER A 104 13.39 1.10 14.04
CA SER A 104 11.98 0.73 13.94
C SER A 104 11.15 1.85 13.32
N TYR A 105 11.48 3.11 13.62
CA TYR A 105 10.84 4.26 12.98
C TYR A 105 11.14 4.31 11.47
N GLU A 106 12.39 4.17 11.05
CA GLU A 106 12.79 4.18 9.63
C GLU A 106 12.19 3.03 8.83
N GLU A 107 12.21 1.80 9.37
CA GLU A 107 11.56 0.64 8.75
C GLU A 107 10.05 0.88 8.61
N GLY A 108 9.42 1.43 9.66
CA GLY A 108 8.00 1.80 9.67
C GLY A 108 7.64 2.89 8.66
N LYS A 109 8.51 3.89 8.50
CA LYS A 109 8.29 5.02 7.59
C LYS A 109 8.20 4.59 6.12
N ARG A 110 9.00 3.60 5.71
CA ARG A 110 9.05 3.10 4.31
C ARG A 110 7.70 2.64 3.78
N TYR A 111 6.93 1.88 4.56
CA TYR A 111 5.56 1.51 4.18
C TYR A 111 4.54 2.53 4.69
N GLY A 112 4.81 3.20 5.81
CA GLY A 112 3.92 4.18 6.42
C GLY A 112 3.58 5.34 5.49
N GLU A 113 4.57 5.92 4.80
CA GLU A 113 4.34 6.98 3.82
C GLU A 113 3.56 6.50 2.60
N LYS A 114 3.70 5.23 2.23
CA LYS A 114 2.91 4.61 1.14
C LYS A 114 1.46 4.36 1.53
N TYR A 115 1.13 4.25 2.81
CA TYR A 115 -0.24 4.06 3.28
C TYR A 115 -0.92 5.36 3.73
N PHE A 116 -0.15 6.27 4.32
CA PHE A 116 -0.65 7.43 5.06
C PHE A 116 -0.09 8.76 4.57
N ALA A 117 0.85 8.77 3.61
CA ALA A 117 1.50 9.98 3.11
C ALA A 117 1.97 10.88 4.28
N GLY A 118 1.71 12.19 4.21
CA GLY A 118 2.05 13.14 5.28
C GLY A 118 1.33 12.90 6.61
N ASN A 119 0.27 12.07 6.66
CA ASN A 119 -0.42 11.76 7.92
C ASN A 119 0.38 10.79 8.79
N PHE A 120 1.41 10.11 8.25
CA PHE A 120 2.22 9.16 8.99
C PHE A 120 2.82 9.75 10.27
N GLU A 121 3.38 10.97 10.21
CA GLU A 121 4.02 11.61 11.37
C GLU A 121 3.01 11.91 12.49
N ARG A 122 1.79 12.32 12.12
CA ARG A 122 0.70 12.51 13.10
C ARG A 122 0.32 11.18 13.76
N LEU A 123 0.30 10.09 13.00
CA LEU A 123 0.02 8.75 13.54
C LEU A 123 1.10 8.27 14.50
N VAL A 124 2.39 8.47 14.18
CA VAL A 124 3.50 8.14 15.07
C VAL A 124 3.39 8.89 16.40
N LYS A 125 3.12 10.20 16.36
CA LYS A 125 2.91 11.01 17.58
C LYS A 125 1.79 10.47 18.46
N ILE A 126 0.65 10.10 17.84
CA ILE A 126 -0.48 9.52 18.58
C ILE A 126 -0.10 8.16 19.17
N LYS A 127 0.51 7.28 18.37
CA LYS A 127 0.97 5.96 18.80
C LYS A 127 1.92 6.04 20.00
N THR A 128 2.91 6.93 19.97
CA THR A 128 3.83 7.16 21.10
C THR A 128 3.10 7.59 22.37
N LYS A 129 2.06 8.43 22.25
CA LYS A 129 1.30 8.91 23.41
C LYS A 129 0.43 7.83 24.03
N VAL A 130 -0.24 7.02 23.21
CA VAL A 130 -1.26 6.07 23.69
C VAL A 130 -0.73 4.65 23.93
N ASP A 131 0.43 4.31 23.35
CA ASP A 131 1.07 3.00 23.47
C ASP A 131 2.60 3.14 23.35
N SER A 132 3.20 3.87 24.31
CA SER A 132 4.64 4.13 24.38
C SER A 132 5.49 2.86 24.51
N GLY A 133 4.95 1.82 25.16
CA GLY A 133 5.57 0.50 25.25
C GLY A 133 5.50 -0.32 23.95
N ASN A 134 4.82 0.20 22.92
CA ASN A 134 4.60 -0.46 21.63
C ASN A 134 4.03 -1.88 21.78
N PHE A 135 3.08 -2.06 22.70
CA PHE A 135 2.45 -3.35 22.97
C PHE A 135 1.62 -3.82 21.76
N PHE A 136 0.82 -2.93 21.18
CA PHE A 136 -0.03 -3.23 20.02
C PHE A 136 0.76 -3.08 18.72
N ARG A 137 1.45 -4.14 18.31
CA ARG A 137 2.32 -4.14 17.11
C ARG A 137 2.13 -5.36 16.21
N ASN A 138 2.42 -5.17 14.93
CA ASN A 138 2.59 -6.21 13.92
C ASN A 138 3.64 -5.76 12.90
N GLU A 139 3.92 -6.57 11.88
CA GLU A 139 4.95 -6.33 10.87
C GLU A 139 4.78 -4.98 10.15
N GLN A 140 3.58 -4.38 10.14
CA GLN A 140 3.30 -3.09 9.52
C GLN A 140 2.53 -2.11 10.44
N SER A 141 2.72 -2.20 11.76
CA SER A 141 2.12 -1.27 12.72
C SER A 141 2.87 0.05 12.75
N ILE A 142 2.17 1.16 12.97
CA ILE A 142 2.80 2.47 13.20
C ILE A 142 3.85 2.34 14.32
N PRO A 143 5.12 2.72 14.07
CA PRO A 143 6.15 2.68 15.10
C PRO A 143 5.91 3.79 16.14
N VAL A 144 6.51 3.63 17.32
CA VAL A 144 6.69 4.76 18.23
C VAL A 144 7.82 5.65 17.71
N SER A 145 7.76 6.94 18.04
CA SER A 145 8.87 7.87 17.88
C SER A 145 10.17 7.28 18.46
N PRO A 146 11.33 7.53 17.79
CA PRO A 146 12.65 7.21 18.33
C PRO A 146 12.89 7.81 19.71
#